data_AF-A0A6S6VQB6-F1
#
_entry.id   AF-A0A6S6VQB6-F1
#
_cell.length_a   1.000
_cell.length_b   1.000
_cell.length_c   1.000
_cell.angle_alpha   90.00
_cell.angle_beta   90.00
_cell.angle_gamma   90.00
#
_symmetry.space_group_name_H-M   'P 1'
#
loop_
_entity.id
_entity.type
_entity.pdbx_description
1 polymer ?
#
loop_
_entity_poly.entity_id
_entity_poly.type
_entity_poly.pdbx_seq_one_letter_code
_entity_poly.pdbx_strand_id
1 'polypeptide(L)'
;MTSKGKMPIESPQAPHDRQSSPELGSPSKVTSYNKKTGRPVRKSAGKIKKVAGYVDFEDDEFGPLTTDESEEEEEDDMESRGRADKGKNKSKSKRMAKRKRSPSPPSPHLEPLLYDQELDELTDNEEGGAFHRHTPKKPPMTLQFNVPLGFHGPLFVKLDSSILQTNEAGKLHEMQPGKSKKVCAKSPQSQPEDVVARPKGFTDLPPELRNTIYRYLFARKDDTQELRIPVNKQNPKDNLCKSAQFLRTCKLVHNEGCSVLYGENTFSFKRHYGTRGPFWEAVPKEVGYQDVLHFLKMIGPENLQYLRDIKFVFDDASPRHTSYVESNEKRRYLNDEYLMNCLRILRDAKLRKVSMFFGGRRQLQRSDVKFLGYLEQVKADEVDRIPDRYYSLLGKISNTVWADLEEAMTRKKKLYEKE
;
A
#
# COMPACT_ATOMS: atom_id res chain seq x y z
N MET A 1 -8.74 6.88 -75.28
CA MET A 1 -8.09 8.20 -75.20
C MET A 1 -8.56 8.88 -73.93
N THR A 2 -7.75 8.85 -72.87
CA THR A 2 -7.97 9.62 -71.64
C THR A 2 -6.59 9.84 -71.00
N SER A 3 -6.35 11.08 -70.63
CA SER A 3 -5.06 11.75 -70.46
C SER A 3 -4.43 11.52 -69.09
N LYS A 4 -3.10 11.35 -69.08
CA LYS A 4 -2.27 11.34 -67.87
C LYS A 4 -2.00 12.79 -67.44
N GLY A 5 -2.55 13.19 -66.31
CA GLY A 5 -2.25 14.47 -65.63
C GLY A 5 -0.96 14.36 -64.82
N LYS A 6 -0.01 15.26 -65.12
CA LYS A 6 1.33 15.37 -64.54
C LYS A 6 1.27 16.49 -63.49
N MET A 7 1.48 16.18 -62.21
CA MET A 7 1.54 17.17 -61.12
C MET A 7 2.96 17.76 -61.01
N PRO A 8 3.13 19.06 -60.74
CA PRO A 8 4.45 19.68 -60.54
C PRO A 8 4.94 19.53 -59.09
N ILE A 9 6.26 19.42 -58.96
CA ILE A 9 7.02 19.36 -57.71
C ILE A 9 7.32 20.80 -57.28
N GLU A 10 6.83 21.20 -56.09
CA GLU A 10 7.14 22.48 -55.44
C GLU A 10 8.32 22.33 -54.48
N SER A 11 9.24 23.28 -54.56
CA SER A 11 10.50 23.40 -53.79
C SER A 11 10.30 23.98 -52.38
N PRO A 12 11.12 23.60 -51.38
CA PRO A 12 10.95 24.03 -49.99
C PRO A 12 11.36 25.50 -49.75
N GLN A 13 10.46 26.29 -49.17
CA GLN A 13 10.72 27.64 -48.68
C GLN A 13 11.47 27.64 -47.33
N ALA A 14 12.35 28.62 -47.17
CA ALA A 14 13.15 28.88 -45.97
C ALA A 14 12.29 29.32 -44.75
N PRO A 15 12.76 29.11 -43.51
CA PRO A 15 11.98 29.42 -42.31
C PRO A 15 11.90 30.94 -42.06
N HIS A 16 10.67 31.45 -41.99
CA HIS A 16 10.36 32.80 -41.54
C HIS A 16 10.58 32.95 -40.02
N ASP A 17 11.30 34.02 -39.66
CA ASP A 17 11.48 34.51 -38.29
C ASP A 17 10.13 34.81 -37.63
N ARG A 18 9.82 34.09 -36.56
CA ARG A 18 8.63 34.33 -35.73
C ARG A 18 8.89 35.52 -34.81
N GLN A 19 8.28 36.66 -35.14
CA GLN A 19 8.15 37.79 -34.23
C GLN A 19 7.30 37.37 -33.02
N SER A 20 7.88 37.55 -31.82
CA SER A 20 7.31 37.18 -30.54
C SER A 20 6.16 38.09 -30.12
N SER A 21 5.05 37.49 -29.70
CA SER A 21 3.85 38.14 -29.17
C SER A 21 4.12 38.87 -27.83
N PRO A 22 3.45 40.01 -27.52
CA PRO A 22 3.78 40.87 -26.37
C PRO A 22 3.31 40.34 -25.00
N GLU A 23 2.46 39.32 -24.97
CA GLU A 23 1.85 38.81 -23.72
C GLU A 23 2.69 37.75 -23.00
N LEU A 24 3.75 37.26 -23.64
CA LEU A 24 4.75 36.39 -23.03
C LEU A 24 6.00 37.23 -22.81
N GLY A 25 6.18 37.67 -21.57
CA GLY A 25 7.21 38.61 -21.15
C GLY A 25 8.57 38.41 -21.84
N SER A 26 9.19 39.53 -22.20
CA SER A 26 10.43 39.60 -22.98
C SER A 26 11.50 38.61 -22.50
N PRO A 27 12.15 37.82 -23.39
CA PRO A 27 13.14 36.82 -23.02
C PRO A 27 14.49 37.40 -22.55
N SER A 28 14.57 38.69 -22.25
CA SER A 28 15.82 39.42 -22.02
C SER A 28 16.29 39.49 -20.56
N LYS A 29 15.65 38.81 -19.61
CA LYS A 29 16.13 38.77 -18.21
C LYS A 29 17.03 37.58 -17.96
N VAL A 30 18.25 37.63 -18.51
CA VAL A 30 19.35 36.75 -18.11
C VAL A 30 19.53 36.88 -16.60
N THR A 31 19.35 35.78 -15.86
CA THR A 31 19.60 35.71 -14.42
C THR A 31 21.05 36.11 -14.14
N SER A 32 21.24 37.27 -13.50
CA SER A 32 22.57 37.74 -13.10
C SER A 32 23.03 36.95 -11.89
N TYR A 33 24.20 36.31 -11.97
CA TYR A 33 24.81 35.57 -10.86
C TYR A 33 25.93 36.39 -10.21
N ASN A 34 26.03 36.31 -8.89
CA ASN A 34 27.11 36.97 -8.14
C ASN A 34 28.43 36.22 -8.42
N LYS A 35 29.39 36.90 -9.06
CA LYS A 35 30.66 36.30 -9.50
C LYS A 35 31.49 35.65 -8.38
N LYS A 36 31.31 36.06 -7.11
CA LYS A 36 32.06 35.49 -5.98
C LYS A 36 31.37 34.29 -5.31
N THR A 37 30.05 34.18 -5.43
CA THR A 37 29.28 33.15 -4.69
C THR A 37 28.47 32.22 -5.60
N GLY A 38 28.42 32.49 -6.91
CA GLY A 38 27.67 31.70 -7.89
C GLY A 38 26.15 31.76 -7.70
N ARG A 39 25.63 32.62 -6.81
CA ARG A 39 24.20 32.68 -6.49
C ARG A 39 23.46 33.69 -7.38
N PRO A 40 22.25 33.38 -7.86
CA PRO A 40 21.46 34.30 -8.66
C PRO A 40 21.03 35.52 -7.82
N VAL A 41 21.32 36.70 -8.32
CA VAL A 41 21.02 38.00 -7.70
C VAL A 41 19.59 38.40 -8.07
N ARG A 42 18.66 38.25 -7.13
CA ARG A 42 17.29 38.77 -7.27
C ARG A 42 17.30 40.27 -7.02
N LYS A 43 17.17 41.09 -8.06
CA LYS A 43 17.18 42.57 -7.98
C LYS A 43 15.98 43.18 -7.23
N SER A 44 15.00 42.39 -6.78
CA SER A 44 13.74 42.87 -6.18
C SER A 44 13.39 42.31 -4.80
N ALA A 45 14.29 41.57 -4.13
CA ALA A 45 14.00 41.09 -2.78
C ALA A 45 13.91 42.26 -1.79
N GLY A 46 12.73 42.49 -1.20
CA GLY A 46 12.52 43.46 -0.12
C GLY A 46 12.14 44.89 -0.53
N LYS A 47 11.96 45.17 -1.82
CA LYS A 47 11.40 46.46 -2.27
C LYS A 47 9.99 46.24 -2.83
N ILE A 48 8.98 46.39 -1.98
CA ILE A 48 7.59 46.52 -2.41
C ILE A 48 7.51 47.84 -3.17
N LYS A 49 7.42 47.78 -4.50
CA LYS A 49 7.05 48.96 -5.28
C LYS A 49 5.54 49.12 -5.10
N LYS A 50 5.12 50.17 -4.38
CA LYS A 50 3.72 50.60 -4.40
C LYS A 50 3.35 50.88 -5.86
N VAL A 51 2.45 50.07 -6.41
CA VAL A 51 1.92 50.26 -7.75
C VAL A 51 0.87 51.35 -7.63
N ALA A 52 1.10 52.50 -8.28
CA ALA A 52 0.13 53.59 -8.30
C ALA A 52 -1.18 53.10 -8.93
N GLY A 53 -2.27 53.11 -8.17
CA GLY A 53 -3.61 52.69 -8.62
C GLY A 53 -4.23 51.51 -7.86
N TYR A 54 -3.51 50.89 -6.90
CA TYR A 54 -4.12 49.94 -5.96
C TYR A 54 -4.51 50.65 -4.66
N VAL A 55 -5.78 50.51 -4.28
CA VAL A 55 -6.36 50.98 -3.02
C VAL A 55 -6.09 49.90 -1.97
N ASP A 56 -5.13 50.14 -1.07
CA ASP A 56 -4.95 49.33 0.14
C ASP A 56 -6.01 49.79 1.16
N PHE A 57 -6.92 48.90 1.57
CA PHE A 57 -7.88 49.15 2.64
C PHE A 57 -7.15 49.06 3.99
N GLU A 58 -6.70 50.20 4.51
CA GLU A 58 -6.42 50.36 5.94
C GLU A 58 -7.71 50.85 6.61
N ASP A 59 -8.57 49.91 7.02
CA ASP A 59 -9.70 50.21 7.92
C ASP A 59 -9.26 49.95 9.36
N ASP A 60 -8.92 51.04 10.05
CA ASP A 60 -8.77 51.16 11.50
C ASP A 60 -10.15 51.16 12.18
N GLU A 61 -10.88 50.04 12.19
CA GLU A 61 -12.13 49.94 12.98
C GLU A 61 -12.57 48.51 13.31
N PHE A 62 -11.72 47.72 13.99
CA PHE A 62 -12.21 46.54 14.73
C PHE A 62 -11.36 46.32 15.98
N GLY A 63 -11.69 47.07 17.03
CA GLY A 63 -11.18 46.85 18.39
C GLY A 63 -11.77 45.58 19.02
N PRO A 64 -11.05 44.95 19.97
CA PRO A 64 -11.54 43.78 20.69
C PRO A 64 -12.63 44.22 21.69
N LEU A 65 -13.86 43.76 21.47
CA LEU A 65 -14.95 43.88 22.44
C LEU A 65 -14.70 42.93 23.62
N THR A 66 -14.37 43.53 24.76
CA THR A 66 -14.56 43.00 26.10
C THR A 66 -16.02 43.17 26.52
N THR A 67 -16.64 42.16 27.13
CA THR A 67 -17.70 42.36 28.13
C THR A 67 -17.67 41.23 29.14
N ASP A 68 -17.61 41.66 30.40
CA ASP A 68 -17.58 40.92 31.66
C ASP A 68 -18.87 40.12 31.96
N GLU A 69 -18.72 39.10 32.80
CA GLU A 69 -19.39 38.93 34.11
C GLU A 69 -19.62 37.43 34.42
N SER A 70 -18.78 36.86 35.28
CA SER A 70 -19.21 36.21 36.54
C SER A 70 -17.98 35.68 37.28
N GLU A 71 -17.76 36.28 38.44
CA GLU A 71 -16.80 35.96 39.49
C GLU A 71 -17.01 34.54 40.03
N GLU A 72 -15.92 33.85 40.39
CA GLU A 72 -15.74 33.30 41.74
C GLU A 72 -14.28 32.87 41.92
N GLU A 73 -13.77 33.30 43.07
CA GLU A 73 -12.39 33.34 43.52
C GLU A 73 -11.90 31.95 43.98
N GLU A 74 -10.60 31.69 43.84
CA GLU A 74 -9.76 31.23 44.96
C GLU A 74 -8.28 31.35 44.56
N GLU A 75 -7.61 32.28 45.22
CA GLU A 75 -6.18 32.50 45.24
C GLU A 75 -5.47 31.33 45.92
N ASP A 76 -4.28 30.96 45.43
CA ASP A 76 -3.20 30.54 46.32
C ASP A 76 -1.82 30.73 45.65
N ASP A 77 -1.21 31.83 46.10
CA ASP A 77 0.20 32.15 46.26
C ASP A 77 1.28 31.14 45.79
N MET A 78 2.18 31.63 44.92
CA MET A 78 3.61 31.27 45.01
C MET A 78 4.50 32.45 44.60
N GLU A 79 5.07 33.06 45.63
CA GLU A 79 6.06 34.14 45.62
C GLU A 79 7.29 33.82 44.76
N SER A 80 7.63 34.73 43.85
CA SER A 80 8.95 34.80 43.22
C SER A 80 9.94 35.49 44.14
N ARG A 81 10.80 34.71 44.81
CA ARG A 81 11.95 35.21 45.58
C ARG A 81 13.00 35.83 44.66
N GLY A 82 13.23 37.12 44.85
CA GLY A 82 14.35 37.86 44.27
C GLY A 82 15.69 37.51 44.90
N ARG A 83 16.77 37.78 44.14
CA ARG A 83 18.06 38.15 44.71
C ARG A 83 18.83 39.05 43.75
N ALA A 84 19.15 40.26 44.24
CA ALA A 84 20.20 41.15 43.77
C ALA A 84 21.57 40.41 43.76
N ASP A 85 22.63 40.82 43.08
CA ASP A 85 23.16 42.17 42.98
C ASP A 85 24.26 42.25 41.89
N LYS A 86 24.63 43.49 41.58
CA LYS A 86 25.52 44.02 40.55
C LYS A 86 26.90 43.36 40.47
N GLY A 87 27.30 43.05 39.24
CA GLY A 87 28.69 42.78 38.85
C GLY A 87 28.96 43.30 37.44
N LYS A 88 29.35 44.58 37.34
CA LYS A 88 29.85 45.19 36.10
C LYS A 88 31.11 44.44 35.65
N ASN A 89 31.01 43.61 34.62
CA ASN A 89 32.16 43.25 33.78
C ASN A 89 31.72 43.18 32.32
N LYS A 90 32.16 44.20 31.56
CA LYS A 90 32.07 44.30 30.11
C LYS A 90 32.90 43.18 29.47
N SER A 91 32.32 41.98 29.35
CA SER A 91 32.85 40.96 28.45
C SER A 91 32.24 41.19 27.06
N LYS A 92 33.11 41.46 26.09
CA LYS A 92 32.76 41.57 24.67
C LYS A 92 32.07 40.28 24.25
N SER A 93 30.78 40.38 23.92
CA SER A 93 30.00 39.35 23.26
C SER A 93 30.74 38.89 21.99
N LYS A 94 31.48 37.79 22.09
CA LYS A 94 31.93 37.01 20.94
C LYS A 94 30.66 36.48 20.31
N ARG A 95 30.21 37.16 19.24
CA ARG A 95 29.20 36.64 18.30
C ARG A 95 29.61 35.21 17.93
N MET A 96 28.98 34.23 18.57
CA MET A 96 29.13 32.83 18.18
C MET A 96 28.64 32.73 16.74
N ALA A 97 29.59 32.53 15.83
CA ALA A 97 29.32 32.27 14.43
C ALA A 97 28.41 31.03 14.38
N LYS A 98 27.14 31.25 14.03
CA LYS A 98 26.17 30.18 13.79
C LYS A 98 26.81 29.22 12.80
N ARG A 99 27.08 27.98 13.22
CA ARG A 99 27.59 26.91 12.36
C ARG A 99 26.71 26.85 11.12
N LYS A 100 27.33 26.94 9.93
CA LYS A 100 26.62 26.72 8.67
C LYS A 100 26.13 25.27 8.70
N ARG A 101 24.82 25.07 8.93
CA ARG A 101 24.19 23.77 8.75
C ARG A 101 24.47 23.33 7.32
N SER A 102 25.05 22.15 7.13
CA SER A 102 25.13 21.52 5.82
C SER A 102 23.71 21.49 5.23
N PRO A 103 23.53 21.79 3.94
CA PRO A 103 22.23 21.66 3.32
C PRO A 103 21.78 20.22 3.51
N SER A 104 20.59 20.06 4.11
CA SER A 104 19.95 18.76 4.23
C SER A 104 19.94 18.11 2.85
N PRO A 105 20.33 16.83 2.72
CA PRO A 105 20.22 16.13 1.45
C PRO A 105 18.79 16.27 0.92
N PRO A 106 18.61 16.42 -0.40
CA PRO A 106 17.28 16.51 -1.00
C PRO A 106 16.47 15.31 -0.52
N SER A 107 15.28 15.59 0.03
CA SER A 107 14.38 14.54 0.50
C SER A 107 14.20 13.53 -0.65
N PRO A 108 14.42 12.23 -0.41
CA PRO A 108 14.19 11.24 -1.45
C PRO A 108 12.76 11.43 -1.97
N HIS A 109 12.62 11.54 -3.29
CA HIS A 109 11.31 11.61 -3.93
C HIS A 109 10.57 10.32 -3.60
N LEU A 110 9.78 10.34 -2.54
CA LEU A 110 8.81 9.29 -2.26
C LEU A 110 7.75 9.45 -3.34
N GLU A 111 7.62 8.44 -4.19
CA GLU A 111 6.52 8.37 -5.14
C GLU A 111 5.21 8.56 -4.36
N PRO A 112 4.29 9.42 -4.82
CA PRO A 112 2.98 9.56 -4.20
C PRO A 112 2.35 8.17 -4.11
N LEU A 113 1.98 7.75 -2.89
CA LEU A 113 1.18 6.55 -2.71
C LEU A 113 -0.14 6.78 -3.46
N LEU A 114 -0.28 6.18 -4.64
CA LEU A 114 -1.54 6.11 -5.36
C LEU A 114 -2.49 5.25 -4.52
N TYR A 115 -3.48 5.90 -3.90
CA TYR A 115 -4.52 5.23 -3.10
C TYR A 115 -5.58 4.56 -3.97
N ASP A 116 -5.63 4.90 -5.26
CA ASP A 116 -6.45 4.25 -6.27
C ASP A 116 -5.74 2.97 -6.71
N GLN A 117 -5.83 1.96 -5.86
CA GLN A 117 -5.36 0.63 -6.19
C GLN A 117 -6.34 0.04 -7.20
N GLU A 118 -5.96 0.08 -8.47
CA GLU A 118 -6.69 -0.64 -9.52
C GLU A 118 -6.89 -2.08 -9.04
N LEU A 119 -8.16 -2.50 -8.98
CA LEU A 119 -8.48 -3.90 -8.78
C LEU A 119 -7.99 -4.60 -10.04
N ASP A 120 -6.80 -5.20 -9.96
CA ASP A 120 -6.29 -6.05 -11.03
C ASP A 120 -7.42 -7.02 -11.41
N GLU A 121 -7.88 -6.94 -12.65
CA GLU A 121 -8.83 -7.87 -13.27
C GLU A 121 -8.13 -9.23 -13.46
N LEU A 122 -7.70 -9.85 -12.36
CA LEU A 122 -7.19 -11.21 -12.37
C LEU A 122 -8.35 -12.11 -12.76
N THR A 123 -8.26 -12.64 -13.99
CA THR A 123 -9.22 -13.52 -14.63
C THR A 123 -9.84 -14.50 -13.64
N ASP A 124 -11.12 -14.30 -13.41
CA ASP A 124 -11.94 -15.04 -12.49
C ASP A 124 -12.15 -16.47 -13.02
N ASN A 125 -11.29 -17.40 -12.59
CA ASN A 125 -11.67 -18.81 -12.59
C ASN A 125 -12.66 -19.05 -11.44
N GLU A 126 -13.86 -18.47 -11.57
CA GLU A 126 -15.00 -18.70 -10.68
C GLU A 126 -15.49 -20.17 -10.76
N GLU A 127 -15.01 -20.98 -11.70
CA GLU A 127 -15.54 -22.34 -11.97
C GLU A 127 -15.01 -23.45 -11.02
N GLY A 128 -14.26 -23.11 -9.98
CA GLY A 128 -13.45 -24.06 -9.20
C GLY A 128 -13.86 -24.28 -7.74
N GLY A 129 -15.11 -24.67 -7.44
CA GLY A 129 -15.53 -24.99 -6.06
C GLY A 129 -16.63 -26.08 -5.96
N ALA A 130 -16.70 -26.78 -4.82
CA ALA A 130 -17.77 -27.72 -4.47
C ALA A 130 -19.16 -27.05 -4.46
N PHE A 131 -19.22 -25.75 -4.19
CA PHE A 131 -20.46 -24.97 -4.30
C PHE A 131 -20.85 -24.65 -5.76
N HIS A 132 -19.95 -24.88 -6.73
CA HIS A 132 -20.15 -24.62 -8.17
C HIS A 132 -20.43 -25.90 -8.98
N ARG A 133 -20.76 -27.02 -8.32
CA ARG A 133 -20.95 -28.36 -8.93
C ARG A 133 -21.98 -28.45 -10.08
N HIS A 134 -22.72 -27.39 -10.38
CA HIS A 134 -23.76 -27.39 -11.42
C HIS A 134 -23.41 -26.61 -12.68
N THR A 135 -22.23 -25.98 -12.78
CA THR A 135 -21.79 -25.37 -14.04
C THR A 135 -20.84 -26.32 -14.78
N PRO A 136 -21.12 -26.69 -16.03
CA PRO A 136 -20.26 -27.58 -16.80
C PRO A 136 -18.92 -26.89 -17.07
N LYS A 137 -17.84 -27.49 -16.55
CA LYS A 137 -16.46 -27.00 -16.71
C LYS A 137 -16.10 -26.99 -18.19
N LYS A 138 -15.73 -25.83 -18.74
CA LYS A 138 -15.07 -25.79 -20.04
C LYS A 138 -13.60 -26.17 -19.85
N PRO A 139 -13.04 -27.09 -20.65
CA PRO A 139 -11.63 -27.43 -20.53
C PRO A 139 -10.76 -26.20 -20.83
N PRO A 140 -9.67 -25.97 -20.07
CA PRO A 140 -8.78 -24.83 -20.29
C PRO A 140 -8.11 -24.93 -21.67
N MET A 141 -8.15 -23.83 -22.43
CA MET A 141 -7.47 -23.72 -23.73
C MET A 141 -6.05 -23.19 -23.52
N THR A 142 -5.04 -23.95 -23.95
CA THR A 142 -3.63 -23.53 -23.86
C THR A 142 -3.16 -22.93 -25.19
N LEU A 143 -2.69 -21.68 -25.14
CA LEU A 143 -2.07 -20.99 -26.27
C LEU A 143 -0.57 -20.85 -26.00
N GLN A 144 0.27 -21.43 -26.86
CA GLN A 144 1.72 -21.32 -26.76
C GLN A 144 2.28 -20.47 -27.92
N PHE A 145 2.98 -19.39 -27.59
CA PHE A 145 3.65 -18.53 -28.55
C PHE A 145 5.17 -18.69 -28.41
N ASN A 146 5.83 -19.30 -29.40
CA ASN A 146 7.28 -19.40 -29.44
C ASN A 146 7.87 -18.15 -30.11
N VAL A 147 8.18 -17.13 -29.30
CA VAL A 147 8.80 -15.88 -29.80
C VAL A 147 10.32 -16.03 -29.85
N PRO A 148 10.97 -15.87 -31.02
CA PRO A 148 12.42 -16.06 -31.14
C PRO A 148 13.21 -14.99 -30.37
N LEU A 149 14.36 -15.40 -29.81
CA LEU A 149 15.34 -14.53 -29.15
C LEU A 149 15.80 -13.44 -30.13
N GLY A 150 15.49 -12.17 -29.82
CA GLY A 150 15.84 -11.00 -30.64
C GLY A 150 14.66 -10.33 -31.36
N PHE A 151 13.41 -10.79 -31.14
CA PHE A 151 12.23 -10.10 -31.65
C PHE A 151 12.01 -8.77 -30.91
N HIS A 152 12.20 -7.66 -31.61
CA HIS A 152 11.95 -6.31 -31.13
C HIS A 152 10.83 -5.67 -31.97
N GLY A 153 9.60 -6.15 -31.79
CA GLY A 153 8.42 -5.61 -32.46
C GLY A 153 7.14 -5.97 -31.71
N PRO A 154 6.00 -5.33 -32.04
CA PRO A 154 4.70 -5.70 -31.48
C PRO A 154 4.25 -7.06 -32.05
N LEU A 155 3.90 -8.00 -31.16
CA LEU A 155 3.30 -9.28 -31.53
C LEU A 155 1.79 -9.09 -31.72
N PHE A 156 1.33 -9.02 -32.98
CA PHE A 156 -0.10 -8.99 -33.28
C PHE A 156 -0.64 -10.40 -33.46
N VAL A 157 -1.44 -10.86 -32.49
CA VAL A 157 -2.14 -12.14 -32.58
C VAL A 157 -3.60 -11.86 -32.92
N LYS A 158 -4.02 -12.20 -34.14
CA LYS A 158 -5.43 -12.20 -34.53
C LYS A 158 -5.98 -13.61 -34.32
N LEU A 159 -6.75 -13.79 -33.24
CA LEU A 159 -7.48 -15.04 -32.99
C LEU A 159 -8.82 -14.95 -33.72
N ASP A 160 -9.02 -15.83 -34.69
CA ASP A 160 -10.32 -15.95 -35.36
C ASP A 160 -11.25 -16.82 -34.51
N SER A 161 -12.49 -16.38 -34.33
CA SER A 161 -13.47 -17.03 -33.44
C SER A 161 -13.84 -18.45 -33.89
N SER A 162 -13.66 -18.74 -35.18
CA SER A 162 -13.84 -20.05 -35.81
C SER A 162 -12.79 -21.08 -35.33
N ILE A 163 -11.57 -20.64 -35.02
CA ILE A 163 -10.48 -21.49 -34.53
C ILE A 163 -10.77 -21.97 -33.09
N LEU A 164 -11.51 -21.17 -32.30
CA LEU A 164 -11.89 -21.49 -30.92
C LEU A 164 -13.01 -22.53 -30.80
N GLN A 165 -13.76 -22.77 -31.88
CA GLN A 165 -14.93 -23.65 -31.87
C GLN A 165 -14.61 -25.08 -32.34
N THR A 166 -13.44 -25.29 -32.95
CA THR A 166 -13.08 -26.57 -33.54
C THR A 166 -12.13 -27.33 -32.60
N ASN A 167 -12.70 -28.13 -31.70
CA ASN A 167 -11.98 -29.05 -30.81
C ASN A 167 -11.40 -30.26 -31.59
N GLU A 168 -10.62 -30.03 -32.64
CA GLU A 168 -9.84 -31.08 -33.27
C GLU A 168 -8.42 -31.10 -32.68
N ALA A 169 -8.28 -31.96 -31.67
CA ALA A 169 -6.98 -32.38 -31.17
C ALA A 169 -6.19 -33.05 -32.30
N GLY A 170 -4.94 -32.61 -32.52
CA GLY A 170 -3.91 -33.53 -33.00
C GLY A 170 -3.18 -33.20 -34.30
N LYS A 171 -2.65 -31.98 -34.47
CA LYS A 171 -1.45 -31.84 -35.30
C LYS A 171 -0.45 -30.84 -34.73
N LEU A 172 0.50 -31.39 -33.98
CA LEU A 172 1.68 -30.70 -33.45
C LEU A 172 2.62 -30.40 -34.62
N HIS A 173 2.85 -29.13 -34.93
CA HIS A 173 3.89 -28.73 -35.89
C HIS A 173 5.15 -28.30 -35.13
N GLU A 174 6.10 -29.22 -35.07
CA GLU A 174 7.38 -29.05 -34.40
C GLU A 174 8.42 -28.43 -35.36
N MET A 175 9.02 -27.30 -34.98
CA MET A 175 10.20 -26.75 -35.65
C MET A 175 11.44 -26.97 -34.79
N GLN A 176 12.51 -27.46 -35.42
CA GLN A 176 13.73 -27.89 -34.75
C GLN A 176 14.48 -26.75 -34.03
N PRO A 177 15.11 -27.03 -32.87
CA PRO A 177 15.86 -26.05 -32.09
C PRO A 177 17.31 -25.85 -32.59
N GLY A 178 17.67 -24.59 -32.81
CA GLY A 178 19.05 -24.14 -33.01
C GLY A 178 19.81 -23.93 -31.70
N LYS A 179 21.10 -24.32 -31.67
CA LYS A 179 21.98 -24.32 -30.50
C LYS A 179 22.43 -22.90 -30.10
N SER A 180 22.38 -22.56 -28.81
CA SER A 180 22.95 -21.31 -28.26
C SER A 180 24.10 -21.55 -27.27
N LYS A 181 25.13 -20.68 -27.36
CA LYS A 181 26.40 -20.71 -26.61
C LYS A 181 26.25 -20.06 -25.23
N LYS A 182 26.82 -20.68 -24.19
CA LYS A 182 27.01 -20.12 -22.84
C LYS A 182 28.19 -19.14 -22.83
N VAL A 183 27.99 -17.94 -22.27
CA VAL A 183 29.07 -17.02 -21.87
C VAL A 183 29.08 -16.92 -20.35
N CYS A 184 30.23 -17.26 -19.76
CA CYS A 184 30.51 -17.26 -18.33
C CYS A 184 31.20 -15.93 -17.96
N ALA A 185 30.61 -15.18 -17.02
CA ALA A 185 31.22 -13.99 -16.45
C ALA A 185 31.98 -14.35 -15.15
N LYS A 186 33.27 -14.02 -15.10
CA LYS A 186 34.14 -14.17 -13.92
C LYS A 186 33.95 -12.99 -12.96
N SER A 187 33.80 -13.27 -11.67
CA SER A 187 33.84 -12.28 -10.59
C SER A 187 35.29 -11.91 -10.21
N PRO A 188 35.59 -10.65 -9.84
CA PRO A 188 36.90 -10.28 -9.30
C PRO A 188 37.01 -10.60 -7.80
N GLN A 189 38.17 -11.15 -7.42
CA GLN A 189 38.61 -11.37 -6.03
C GLN A 189 39.08 -10.05 -5.40
N SER A 190 38.61 -9.76 -4.18
CA SER A 190 39.05 -8.64 -3.34
C SER A 190 40.20 -9.04 -2.42
N GLN A 191 41.22 -8.19 -2.32
CA GLN A 191 42.38 -8.33 -1.42
C GLN A 191 42.03 -8.03 0.06
N PRO A 192 42.83 -8.52 1.03
CA PRO A 192 42.60 -8.30 2.46
C PRO A 192 43.17 -6.94 2.91
N GLU A 193 42.32 -6.08 3.45
CA GLU A 193 42.74 -4.86 4.16
C GLU A 193 42.83 -5.10 5.66
N ASP A 194 43.80 -4.42 6.30
CA ASP A 194 44.14 -4.50 7.72
C ASP A 194 42.95 -4.23 8.66
N VAL A 195 42.80 -5.13 9.63
CA VAL A 195 41.66 -5.19 10.56
C VAL A 195 41.83 -4.15 11.67
N VAL A 196 41.35 -2.94 11.42
CA VAL A 196 40.92 -2.07 12.53
C VAL A 196 39.66 -2.69 13.11
N ALA A 197 39.74 -3.13 14.37
CA ALA A 197 38.65 -3.80 15.07
C ALA A 197 37.38 -2.94 15.04
N ARG A 198 36.45 -3.27 14.14
CA ARG A 198 35.17 -2.59 14.04
C ARG A 198 34.36 -2.88 15.30
N PRO A 199 33.66 -1.89 15.87
CA PRO A 199 32.77 -2.14 17.00
C PRO A 199 31.72 -3.17 16.58
N LYS A 200 31.58 -4.23 17.38
CA LYS A 200 30.65 -5.32 17.11
C LYS A 200 29.22 -4.76 17.07
N GLY A 201 28.56 -4.89 15.92
CA GLY A 201 27.19 -4.43 15.69
C GLY A 201 26.18 -5.56 15.82
N PHE A 202 24.90 -5.22 15.59
CA PHE A 202 23.79 -6.20 15.58
C PHE A 202 24.01 -7.35 14.58
N THR A 203 24.64 -7.07 13.43
CA THR A 203 24.93 -8.07 12.40
C THR A 203 26.03 -9.06 12.79
N ASP A 204 26.86 -8.69 13.77
CA ASP A 204 27.97 -9.53 14.25
C ASP A 204 27.52 -10.49 15.36
N LEU A 205 26.27 -10.35 15.84
CA LEU A 205 25.66 -11.31 16.75
C LEU A 205 25.35 -12.61 16.02
N PRO A 206 25.51 -13.79 16.65
CA PRO A 206 25.05 -15.05 16.11
C PRO A 206 23.56 -15.01 15.71
N PRO A 207 23.15 -15.71 14.64
CA PRO A 207 21.75 -15.76 14.19
C PRO A 207 20.75 -16.16 15.29
N GLU A 208 21.15 -17.04 16.21
CA GLU A 208 20.30 -17.47 17.33
C GLU A 208 19.94 -16.33 18.29
N LEU A 209 20.91 -15.46 18.59
CA LEU A 209 20.67 -14.27 19.42
C LEU A 209 19.83 -13.24 18.65
N ARG A 210 20.04 -13.09 17.35
CA ARG A 210 19.19 -12.22 16.51
C ARG A 210 17.75 -12.71 16.48
N ASN A 211 17.52 -14.01 16.32
CA ASN A 211 16.18 -14.63 16.39
C ASN A 211 15.51 -14.39 17.73
N THR A 212 16.27 -14.51 18.82
CA THR A 212 15.77 -14.18 20.16
C THR A 212 15.32 -12.71 20.23
N ILE A 213 16.12 -11.78 19.71
CA ILE A 213 15.76 -10.36 19.62
C ILE A 213 14.53 -10.15 18.73
N TYR A 214 14.43 -10.81 17.58
CA TYR A 214 13.27 -10.74 16.70
C TYR A 214 12.01 -11.21 17.40
N ARG A 215 12.05 -12.30 18.17
CA ARG A 215 10.91 -12.76 18.97
C ARG A 215 10.50 -11.74 20.01
N TYR A 216 11.44 -11.14 20.73
CA TYR A 216 11.12 -10.08 21.69
C TYR A 216 10.51 -8.82 21.05
N LEU A 217 10.86 -8.50 19.81
CA LEU A 217 10.39 -7.31 19.11
C LEU A 217 9.10 -7.53 18.32
N PHE A 218 8.97 -8.69 17.68
CA PHE A 218 7.90 -8.99 16.73
C PHE A 218 6.85 -9.93 17.29
N ALA A 219 7.24 -10.96 18.04
CA ALA A 219 6.30 -11.93 18.58
C ALA A 219 5.65 -11.33 19.83
N ARG A 220 4.33 -11.18 19.78
CA ARG A 220 3.60 -10.69 20.94
C ARG A 220 3.44 -11.81 21.94
N LYS A 221 3.74 -11.50 23.20
CA LYS A 221 3.53 -12.41 24.34
C LYS A 221 2.21 -12.16 25.07
N ASP A 222 1.39 -11.22 24.58
CA ASP A 222 0.09 -10.92 25.17
C ASP A 222 -0.88 -12.11 24.96
N ASP A 223 -1.81 -12.32 25.89
CA ASP A 223 -2.75 -13.46 25.92
C ASP A 223 -3.54 -13.70 24.61
N THR A 224 -3.65 -12.67 23.76
CA THR A 224 -4.33 -12.78 22.47
C THR A 224 -3.40 -12.91 21.27
N GLN A 225 -2.13 -12.47 21.37
CA GLN A 225 -1.16 -12.41 20.27
C GLN A 225 -1.71 -11.85 18.93
N GLU A 226 -2.76 -11.02 18.98
CA GLU A 226 -3.51 -10.57 17.80
C GLU A 226 -2.95 -9.24 17.25
N LEU A 227 -2.45 -9.27 16.01
CA LEU A 227 -2.15 -8.09 15.21
C LEU A 227 -3.39 -7.68 14.42
N ARG A 228 -3.91 -6.47 14.64
CA ARG A 228 -5.18 -6.03 14.03
C ARG A 228 -4.96 -5.13 12.83
N ILE A 229 -5.67 -5.44 11.74
CA ILE A 229 -5.73 -4.64 10.53
C ILE A 229 -7.21 -4.42 10.18
N PRO A 230 -7.69 -3.17 10.12
CA PRO A 230 -6.95 -1.92 10.33
C PRO A 230 -6.47 -1.75 11.78
N VAL A 231 -5.47 -0.88 11.94
CA VAL A 231 -4.87 -0.56 13.24
C VAL A 231 -5.87 0.23 14.10
N ASN A 232 -6.17 -0.26 15.31
CA ASN A 232 -7.04 0.46 16.24
C ASN A 232 -6.25 1.59 16.93
N LYS A 233 -6.69 2.85 16.73
CA LYS A 233 -6.07 4.02 17.39
C LYS A 233 -6.11 3.94 18.92
N GLN A 234 -7.09 3.25 19.49
CA GLN A 234 -7.28 3.16 20.94
C GLN A 234 -6.27 2.23 21.61
N ASN A 235 -5.73 1.25 20.89
CA ASN A 235 -4.76 0.32 21.44
C ASN A 235 -3.44 0.38 20.65
N PRO A 236 -2.49 1.24 21.03
CA PRO A 236 -1.23 1.39 20.32
C PRO A 236 -0.36 0.13 20.39
N LYS A 237 -0.66 -0.78 21.31
CA LYS A 237 -0.02 -2.10 21.38
C LYS A 237 -0.37 -2.94 20.16
N ASP A 238 -1.49 -2.67 19.47
CA ASP A 238 -1.95 -3.41 18.30
C ASP A 238 -1.24 -3.04 16.99
N ASN A 239 -0.35 -2.06 17.02
CA ASN A 239 0.21 -1.46 15.82
C ASN A 239 1.44 -2.22 15.27
N LEU A 240 1.51 -2.34 13.94
CA LEU A 240 2.68 -2.86 13.21
C LEU A 240 3.79 -1.83 13.02
N CYS A 241 3.61 -0.57 13.42
CA CYS A 241 4.52 0.53 13.10
C CYS A 241 5.97 0.28 13.55
N LYS A 242 6.16 -0.20 14.79
CA LYS A 242 7.51 -0.49 15.33
C LYS A 242 8.16 -1.64 14.57
N SER A 243 7.40 -2.71 14.34
CA SER A 243 7.88 -3.88 13.61
C SER A 243 8.27 -3.52 12.18
N ALA A 244 7.42 -2.77 11.48
CA ALA A 244 7.67 -2.29 10.13
C ALA A 244 8.87 -1.34 10.05
N GLN A 245 9.04 -0.43 11.02
CA GLN A 245 10.22 0.44 11.09
C GLN A 245 11.51 -0.36 11.24
N PHE A 246 11.51 -1.40 12.08
CA PHE A 246 12.69 -2.22 12.28
C PHE A 246 13.02 -3.08 11.05
N LEU A 247 12.01 -3.69 10.41
CA LEU A 247 12.19 -4.44 9.16
C LEU A 247 12.74 -3.58 8.01
N ARG A 248 12.46 -2.28 8.00
CA ARG A 248 12.99 -1.32 7.00
C ARG A 248 14.46 -0.96 7.18
N THR A 249 15.09 -1.33 8.29
CA THR A 249 16.47 -0.91 8.60
C THR A 249 17.50 -1.52 7.67
N CYS A 250 17.49 -2.84 7.46
CA CYS A 250 18.41 -3.53 6.56
C CYS A 250 17.82 -4.85 6.03
N LYS A 251 18.36 -5.32 4.89
CA LYS A 251 17.90 -6.55 4.21
C LYS A 251 18.05 -7.80 5.09
N LEU A 252 19.10 -7.87 5.91
CA LEU A 252 19.31 -8.99 6.83
C LEU A 252 18.15 -9.09 7.83
N VAL A 253 17.83 -7.97 8.51
CA VAL A 253 16.71 -7.89 9.46
C VAL A 253 15.38 -8.16 8.78
N HIS A 254 15.18 -7.66 7.55
CA HIS A 254 13.99 -7.96 6.78
C HIS A 254 13.82 -9.47 6.54
N ASN A 255 14.84 -10.12 6.01
CA ASN A 255 14.76 -11.52 5.60
C ASN A 255 14.61 -12.48 6.79
N GLU A 256 15.35 -12.24 7.88
CA GLU A 256 15.24 -13.06 9.09
C GLU A 256 13.96 -12.74 9.86
N GLY A 257 13.67 -11.45 10.03
CA GLY A 257 12.59 -10.95 10.87
C GLY A 257 11.18 -11.18 10.34
N CYS A 258 10.98 -11.18 9.02
CA CYS A 258 9.66 -11.42 8.42
C CYS A 258 9.10 -12.80 8.80
N SER A 259 9.95 -13.83 8.86
CA SER A 259 9.54 -15.18 9.26
C SER A 259 8.96 -15.22 10.68
N VAL A 260 9.55 -14.45 11.61
CA VAL A 260 9.09 -14.35 13.00
C VAL A 260 7.83 -13.49 13.09
N LEU A 261 7.81 -12.32 12.44
CA LEU A 261 6.66 -11.40 12.50
C LEU A 261 5.39 -12.04 11.94
N TYR A 262 5.47 -12.65 10.76
CA TYR A 262 4.30 -13.24 10.09
C TYR A 262 4.01 -14.67 10.56
N GLY A 263 5.04 -15.38 11.03
CA GLY A 263 4.94 -16.78 11.43
C GLY A 263 4.43 -17.03 12.83
N GLU A 264 4.82 -16.20 13.80
CA GLU A 264 4.50 -16.43 15.21
C GLU A 264 3.27 -15.63 15.70
N ASN A 265 2.83 -14.61 14.96
CA ASN A 265 1.69 -13.79 15.37
C ASN A 265 0.39 -14.18 14.65
N THR A 266 -0.74 -13.93 15.31
CA THR A 266 -2.07 -14.08 14.70
C THR A 266 -2.52 -12.76 14.08
N PHE A 267 -2.91 -12.76 12.80
CA PHE A 267 -3.40 -11.54 12.12
C PHE A 267 -4.92 -11.50 12.10
N SER A 268 -5.52 -10.49 12.73
CA SER A 268 -6.95 -10.25 12.71
C SER A 268 -7.31 -9.17 11.68
N PHE A 269 -7.99 -9.61 10.62
CA PHE A 269 -8.54 -8.77 9.56
C PHE A 269 -9.98 -8.40 9.87
N LYS A 270 -10.27 -7.10 9.84
CA LYS A 270 -11.60 -6.53 10.11
C LYS A 270 -11.95 -5.47 9.08
N ARG A 271 -13.25 -5.21 8.92
CA ARG A 271 -13.74 -4.09 8.12
C ARG A 271 -13.32 -2.76 8.77
N HIS A 272 -12.79 -1.85 7.98
CA HIS A 272 -12.50 -0.49 8.39
C HIS A 272 -13.70 0.42 8.12
N TYR A 273 -14.40 0.81 9.18
CA TYR A 273 -15.59 1.68 9.08
C TYR A 273 -15.28 3.17 8.88
N GLY A 274 -14.00 3.56 8.87
CA GLY A 274 -13.60 4.93 8.60
C GLY A 274 -13.86 5.26 7.14
N THR A 275 -14.12 6.53 6.86
CA THR A 275 -14.22 7.03 5.48
C THR A 275 -12.89 7.63 5.05
N ARG A 276 -12.46 7.36 3.82
CA ARG A 276 -11.29 7.98 3.19
C ARG A 276 -11.67 8.29 1.75
N GLY A 277 -11.44 9.52 1.33
CA GLY A 277 -11.68 9.96 -0.02
C GLY A 277 -10.92 11.26 -0.27
N PRO A 278 -10.61 11.58 -1.53
CA PRO A 278 -10.04 12.87 -1.85
C PRO A 278 -11.06 13.99 -1.54
N PHE A 279 -10.55 15.19 -1.26
CA PHE A 279 -11.40 16.31 -0.84
C PHE A 279 -12.40 16.78 -1.91
N TRP A 280 -12.24 16.35 -3.16
CA TRP A 280 -13.15 16.66 -4.28
C TRP A 280 -14.28 15.64 -4.45
N GLU A 281 -14.27 14.51 -3.73
CA GLU A 281 -15.42 13.60 -3.72
C GLU A 281 -16.52 14.15 -2.81
N ALA A 282 -17.72 14.35 -3.36
CA ALA A 282 -18.85 14.91 -2.62
C ALA A 282 -19.34 14.00 -1.49
N VAL A 283 -19.21 12.68 -1.65
CA VAL A 283 -19.59 11.69 -0.62
C VAL A 283 -18.37 10.85 -0.28
N PRO A 284 -17.84 10.97 0.95
CA PRO A 284 -16.67 10.20 1.35
C PRO A 284 -17.04 8.72 1.45
N LYS A 285 -16.26 7.87 0.78
CA LYS A 285 -16.49 6.42 0.74
C LYS A 285 -15.86 5.73 1.95
N GLU A 286 -16.47 4.64 2.39
CA GLU A 286 -15.92 3.78 3.44
C GLU A 286 -14.65 3.06 2.91
N VAL A 287 -13.64 2.90 3.76
CA VAL A 287 -12.42 2.14 3.41
C VAL A 287 -12.71 0.64 3.29
N GLY A 288 -13.59 0.08 4.12
CA GLY A 288 -13.97 -1.33 4.05
C GLY A 288 -12.78 -2.26 4.29
N TYR A 289 -12.56 -3.23 3.39
CA TYR A 289 -11.40 -4.13 3.46
C TYR A 289 -10.18 -3.65 2.67
N GLN A 290 -10.17 -2.42 2.16
CA GLN A 290 -9.08 -1.89 1.35
C GLN A 290 -7.73 -1.89 2.10
N ASP A 291 -7.72 -1.53 3.39
CA ASP A 291 -6.48 -1.56 4.19
C ASP A 291 -5.96 -3.00 4.39
N VAL A 292 -6.85 -4.00 4.45
CA VAL A 292 -6.47 -5.42 4.50
C VAL A 292 -5.86 -5.86 3.16
N LEU A 293 -6.51 -5.50 2.05
CA LEU A 293 -5.99 -5.79 0.71
C LEU A 293 -4.62 -5.16 0.51
N HIS A 294 -4.48 -3.90 0.89
CA HIS A 294 -3.23 -3.17 0.78
C HIS A 294 -2.13 -3.84 1.61
N PHE A 295 -2.43 -4.28 2.83
CA PHE A 295 -1.49 -5.06 3.64
C PHE A 295 -1.06 -6.34 2.93
N LEU A 296 -2.01 -7.14 2.45
CA LEU A 296 -1.72 -8.41 1.77
C LEU A 296 -0.88 -8.21 0.49
N LYS A 297 -1.16 -7.16 -0.28
CA LYS A 297 -0.36 -6.78 -1.46
C LYS A 297 1.03 -6.27 -1.06
N MET A 298 1.14 -5.48 0.01
CA MET A 298 2.40 -4.89 0.47
C MET A 298 3.38 -5.95 1.00
N ILE A 299 2.90 -6.94 1.76
CA ILE A 299 3.79 -8.00 2.27
C ILE A 299 4.33 -8.87 1.13
N GLY A 300 3.57 -9.00 0.04
CA GLY A 300 3.95 -9.76 -1.14
C GLY A 300 3.87 -11.29 -0.96
N PRO A 301 4.03 -12.05 -2.06
CA PRO A 301 3.80 -13.49 -2.08
C PRO A 301 4.83 -14.29 -1.27
N GLU A 302 6.06 -13.80 -1.13
CA GLU A 302 7.10 -14.45 -0.32
C GLU A 302 6.71 -14.45 1.16
N ASN A 303 6.31 -13.29 1.68
CA ASN A 303 5.94 -13.15 3.09
C ASN A 303 4.57 -13.75 3.40
N LEU A 304 3.67 -13.80 2.40
CA LEU A 304 2.38 -14.47 2.52
C LEU A 304 2.52 -15.94 2.93
N GLN A 305 3.60 -16.62 2.51
CA GLN A 305 3.84 -18.00 2.90
C GLN A 305 4.14 -18.15 4.40
N TYR A 306 4.64 -17.11 5.05
CA TYR A 306 4.94 -17.14 6.48
C TYR A 306 3.69 -16.98 7.34
N LEU A 307 2.59 -16.44 6.82
CA LEU A 307 1.34 -16.34 7.58
C LEU A 307 0.87 -17.73 8.01
N ARG A 308 0.79 -17.95 9.33
CA ARG A 308 0.30 -19.21 9.91
C ARG A 308 -1.14 -19.06 10.37
N ASP A 309 -1.39 -18.08 11.24
CA ASP A 309 -2.67 -17.96 11.92
C ASP A 309 -3.35 -16.64 11.55
N ILE A 310 -4.56 -16.75 11.02
CA ILE A 310 -5.36 -15.59 10.65
C ILE A 310 -6.75 -15.66 11.25
N LYS A 311 -7.30 -14.48 11.53
CA LYS A 311 -8.66 -14.29 12.02
C LYS A 311 -9.38 -13.31 11.12
N PHE A 312 -10.44 -13.77 10.46
CA PHE A 312 -11.23 -12.93 9.57
C PHE A 312 -12.57 -12.59 10.21
N VAL A 313 -12.89 -11.29 10.27
CA VAL A 313 -14.17 -10.77 10.72
C VAL A 313 -14.90 -10.25 9.49
N PHE A 314 -15.90 -10.99 9.04
CA PHE A 314 -16.78 -10.62 7.94
C PHE A 314 -17.94 -9.81 8.49
N ASP A 315 -18.04 -8.51 8.18
CA ASP A 315 -19.14 -7.68 8.68
C ASP A 315 -19.73 -6.79 7.60
N ASP A 316 -21.03 -6.53 7.71
CA ASP A 316 -21.75 -5.66 6.78
C ASP A 316 -21.36 -4.20 7.01
N ALA A 317 -21.37 -3.41 5.95
CA ALA A 317 -21.17 -1.98 6.08
C ALA A 317 -22.30 -1.34 6.90
N SER A 318 -21.95 -0.46 7.82
CA SER A 318 -22.93 0.28 8.59
C SER A 318 -23.57 1.37 7.73
N PRO A 319 -24.91 1.55 7.71
CA PRO A 319 -25.55 2.58 6.89
C PRO A 319 -25.05 3.99 7.17
N ARG A 320 -24.66 4.28 8.42
CA ARG A 320 -24.09 5.58 8.82
C ARG A 320 -22.78 5.92 8.09
N HIS A 321 -22.03 4.90 7.67
CA HIS A 321 -20.72 5.05 7.01
C HIS A 321 -20.78 4.81 5.50
N THR A 322 -21.93 4.38 5.00
CA THR A 322 -22.17 4.05 3.58
C THR A 322 -23.48 4.66 3.12
N SER A 323 -23.64 5.97 3.29
CA SER A 323 -24.84 6.70 2.88
C SER A 323 -25.05 6.66 1.36
N TYR A 324 -23.98 6.59 0.57
CA TYR A 324 -24.01 6.46 -0.89
C TYR A 324 -24.54 5.12 -1.40
N VAL A 325 -24.69 4.12 -0.53
CA VAL A 325 -25.20 2.80 -0.92
C VAL A 325 -26.71 2.77 -0.65
N GLU A 326 -27.52 2.61 -1.69
CA GLU A 326 -28.98 2.69 -1.50
C GLU A 326 -29.54 1.44 -0.81
N SER A 327 -29.03 0.26 -1.16
CA SER A 327 -29.58 -1.02 -0.68
C SER A 327 -28.77 -1.61 0.48
N ASN A 328 -29.46 -2.24 1.43
CA ASN A 328 -28.81 -3.05 2.47
C ASN A 328 -28.09 -4.27 1.89
N GLU A 329 -28.53 -4.80 0.74
CA GLU A 329 -27.90 -5.95 0.11
C GLU A 329 -26.51 -5.57 -0.44
N LYS A 330 -26.40 -4.39 -1.07
CA LYS A 330 -25.11 -3.87 -1.57
C LYS A 330 -24.10 -3.58 -0.46
N ARG A 331 -24.55 -3.42 0.80
CA ARG A 331 -23.69 -3.22 1.98
C ARG A 331 -23.13 -4.52 2.55
N ARG A 332 -23.60 -5.68 2.08
CA ARG A 332 -23.11 -6.96 2.59
C ARG A 332 -21.65 -7.15 2.21
N TYR A 333 -20.88 -7.74 3.11
CA TYR A 333 -19.48 -8.12 2.82
C TYR A 333 -19.38 -9.06 1.62
N LEU A 334 -20.44 -9.81 1.29
CA LEU A 334 -20.51 -10.65 0.09
C LEU A 334 -20.34 -9.89 -1.23
N ASN A 335 -20.63 -8.58 -1.23
CA ASN A 335 -20.54 -7.73 -2.41
C ASN A 335 -19.30 -6.82 -2.35
N ASP A 336 -18.41 -7.02 -1.38
CA ASP A 336 -17.21 -6.22 -1.21
C ASP A 336 -16.06 -6.78 -2.07
N GLU A 337 -15.72 -6.06 -3.14
CA GLU A 337 -14.71 -6.50 -4.12
C GLU A 337 -13.30 -6.57 -3.50
N TYR A 338 -12.98 -5.67 -2.57
CA TYR A 338 -11.70 -5.70 -1.87
C TYR A 338 -11.57 -6.95 -1.02
N LEU A 339 -12.66 -7.36 -0.36
CA LEU A 339 -12.70 -8.61 0.39
C LEU A 339 -12.47 -9.84 -0.51
N MET A 340 -13.15 -9.90 -1.66
CA MET A 340 -12.96 -11.01 -2.60
C MET A 340 -11.50 -11.11 -3.04
N ASN A 341 -10.86 -9.98 -3.34
CA ASN A 341 -9.43 -9.96 -3.65
C ASN A 341 -8.53 -10.38 -2.49
N CYS A 342 -8.88 -10.04 -1.25
CA CYS A 342 -8.15 -10.55 -0.08
C CYS A 342 -8.20 -12.08 -0.04
N LEU A 343 -9.38 -12.68 -0.26
CA LEU A 343 -9.55 -14.13 -0.29
C LEU A 343 -8.78 -14.79 -1.44
N ARG A 344 -8.76 -14.15 -2.62
CA ARG A 344 -7.95 -14.61 -3.76
C ARG A 344 -6.46 -14.67 -3.44
N ILE A 345 -5.92 -13.65 -2.79
CA ILE A 345 -4.51 -13.66 -2.36
C ILE A 345 -4.29 -14.76 -1.31
N LEU A 346 -5.19 -14.90 -0.34
CA LEU A 346 -5.08 -15.89 0.74
C LEU A 346 -5.17 -17.34 0.26
N ARG A 347 -5.70 -17.61 -0.95
CA ARG A 347 -5.68 -18.95 -1.55
C ARG A 347 -4.28 -19.55 -1.60
N ASP A 348 -3.29 -18.73 -1.92
CA ASP A 348 -1.91 -19.18 -2.12
C ASP A 348 -1.12 -19.21 -0.79
N ALA A 349 -1.76 -18.85 0.33
CA ALA A 349 -1.15 -18.83 1.66
C ALA A 349 -1.07 -20.23 2.29
N LYS A 350 0.01 -20.49 3.03
CA LYS A 350 0.25 -21.76 3.74
C LYS A 350 -0.24 -21.69 5.18
N LEU A 351 -1.54 -21.42 5.35
CA LEU A 351 -2.14 -21.21 6.67
C LEU A 351 -2.14 -22.49 7.52
N ARG A 352 -1.91 -22.32 8.81
CA ARG A 352 -2.08 -23.33 9.87
C ARG A 352 -3.51 -23.25 10.40
N LYS A 353 -3.91 -22.09 10.90
CA LYS A 353 -5.23 -21.88 11.49
C LYS A 353 -5.95 -20.69 10.86
N VAL A 354 -7.22 -20.89 10.52
CA VAL A 354 -8.11 -19.83 10.03
C VAL A 354 -9.32 -19.75 10.95
N SER A 355 -9.46 -18.64 11.67
CA SER A 355 -10.62 -18.38 12.53
C SER A 355 -11.55 -17.38 11.88
N MET A 356 -12.81 -17.75 11.67
CA MET A 356 -13.78 -16.91 10.96
C MET A 356 -14.91 -16.47 11.87
N PHE A 357 -15.24 -15.19 11.79
CA PHE A 357 -16.42 -14.60 12.40
C PHE A 357 -17.32 -14.04 11.31
N PHE A 358 -18.58 -14.47 11.29
CA PHE A 358 -19.60 -13.93 10.39
C PHE A 358 -20.50 -12.99 11.20
N GLY A 359 -20.41 -11.71 10.88
CA GLY A 359 -21.26 -10.64 11.37
C GLY A 359 -22.35 -10.28 10.35
N GLY A 360 -22.91 -9.08 10.52
CA GLY A 360 -23.94 -8.57 9.63
C GLY A 360 -25.37 -8.93 9.99
N ARG A 361 -26.29 -8.45 9.15
CA ARG A 361 -27.74 -8.50 9.38
C ARG A 361 -28.33 -9.82 8.93
N ARG A 362 -27.91 -10.32 7.77
CA ARG A 362 -28.39 -11.56 7.17
C ARG A 362 -27.47 -12.73 7.46
N GLN A 363 -28.05 -13.91 7.59
CA GLN A 363 -27.27 -15.14 7.68
C GLN A 363 -26.66 -15.49 6.33
N LEU A 364 -25.47 -16.07 6.34
CA LEU A 364 -24.83 -16.66 5.16
C LEU A 364 -25.59 -17.94 4.77
N GLN A 365 -26.09 -17.96 3.53
CA GLN A 365 -26.89 -19.05 2.99
C GLN A 365 -26.09 -19.85 1.96
N ARG A 366 -26.52 -21.08 1.69
CA ARG A 366 -25.91 -21.93 0.65
C ARG A 366 -26.02 -21.32 -0.76
N SER A 367 -26.98 -20.41 -0.96
CA SER A 367 -27.16 -19.66 -2.20
C SER A 367 -26.08 -18.59 -2.44
N ASP A 368 -25.29 -18.21 -1.42
CA ASP A 368 -24.22 -17.22 -1.52
C ASP A 368 -22.96 -17.83 -2.17
N VAL A 369 -23.15 -18.49 -3.33
CA VAL A 369 -22.21 -19.40 -3.99
C VAL A 369 -20.89 -18.71 -4.33
N LYS A 370 -20.94 -17.46 -4.83
CA LYS A 370 -19.74 -16.70 -5.21
C LYS A 370 -18.76 -16.55 -4.03
N PHE A 371 -19.26 -16.04 -2.91
CA PHE A 371 -18.44 -15.84 -1.71
C PHE A 371 -17.94 -17.16 -1.12
N LEU A 372 -18.82 -18.16 -1.02
CA LEU A 372 -18.46 -19.49 -0.54
C LEU A 372 -17.39 -20.14 -1.42
N GLY A 373 -17.43 -19.93 -2.74
CA GLY A 373 -16.41 -20.40 -3.67
C GLY A 373 -15.03 -19.79 -3.43
N TYR A 374 -14.94 -18.50 -3.11
CA TYR A 374 -13.65 -17.89 -2.74
C TYR A 374 -13.14 -18.38 -1.39
N LEU A 375 -14.02 -18.54 -0.40
CA LEU A 375 -13.62 -19.08 0.90
C LEU A 375 -13.12 -20.51 0.80
N GLU A 376 -13.82 -21.36 0.04
CA GLU A 376 -13.42 -22.75 -0.19
C GLU A 376 -11.99 -22.88 -0.75
N GLN A 377 -11.55 -21.92 -1.57
CA GLN A 377 -10.20 -21.93 -2.13
C GLN A 377 -9.12 -21.70 -1.08
N VAL A 378 -9.43 -21.04 0.03
CA VAL A 378 -8.49 -20.81 1.13
C VAL A 378 -8.37 -22.10 1.95
N LYS A 379 -7.18 -22.71 1.95
CA LYS A 379 -6.93 -23.98 2.66
C LYS A 379 -6.10 -23.77 3.93
N ALA A 380 -6.48 -24.43 5.01
CA ALA A 380 -5.77 -24.41 6.29
C ALA A 380 -5.77 -25.80 6.96
N ASP A 381 -4.93 -25.99 7.98
CA ASP A 381 -4.89 -27.25 8.74
C ASP A 381 -6.00 -27.33 9.80
N GLU A 382 -6.42 -26.16 10.32
CA GLU A 382 -7.50 -25.99 11.27
C GLU A 382 -8.37 -24.79 10.89
N VAL A 383 -9.69 -24.98 10.91
CA VAL A 383 -10.67 -23.97 10.52
C VAL A 383 -11.69 -23.84 11.65
N ASP A 384 -11.68 -22.69 12.31
CA ASP A 384 -12.48 -22.46 13.52
C ASP A 384 -13.55 -21.41 13.27
N ARG A 385 -14.75 -21.65 13.84
CA ARG A 385 -15.80 -20.65 13.92
C ARG A 385 -15.68 -19.88 15.23
N ILE A 386 -15.52 -18.57 15.13
CA ILE A 386 -15.59 -17.69 16.29
C ILE A 386 -17.08 -17.43 16.60
N PRO A 387 -17.55 -17.77 17.81
CA PRO A 387 -18.94 -17.52 18.18
C PRO A 387 -19.22 -16.04 18.33
N ASP A 388 -20.43 -15.64 17.97
CA ASP A 388 -20.94 -14.30 18.30
C ASP A 388 -21.24 -14.23 19.79
N ARG A 389 -20.48 -13.39 20.50
CA ARG A 389 -20.64 -13.20 21.94
C ARG A 389 -21.81 -12.27 22.29
N TYR A 390 -22.31 -11.50 21.33
CA TYR A 390 -23.17 -10.36 21.63
C TYR A 390 -24.59 -10.49 21.08
N TYR A 391 -24.78 -11.01 19.86
CA TYR A 391 -26.05 -10.79 19.15
C TYR A 391 -26.80 -12.04 18.68
N SER A 392 -26.28 -13.25 18.82
CA SER A 392 -27.06 -14.42 18.41
C SER A 392 -26.71 -15.75 19.08
N LEU A 393 -27.73 -16.35 19.71
CA LEU A 393 -27.76 -17.79 20.04
C LEU A 393 -27.76 -18.66 18.77
N LEU A 394 -28.22 -18.10 17.65
CA LEU A 394 -28.28 -18.77 16.34
C LEU A 394 -27.18 -18.19 15.44
N GLY A 395 -26.08 -18.92 15.24
CA GLY A 395 -24.95 -18.45 14.44
C GLY A 395 -25.35 -17.79 13.11
N LYS A 396 -24.56 -16.80 12.65
CA LYS A 396 -24.79 -16.10 11.37
C LYS A 396 -24.51 -16.93 10.13
N ILE A 397 -24.11 -18.18 10.31
CA ILE A 397 -23.97 -19.19 9.28
C ILE A 397 -24.73 -20.43 9.73
N SER A 398 -25.49 -21.03 8.81
CA SER A 398 -26.12 -22.33 9.05
C SER A 398 -25.06 -23.37 9.43
N ASN A 399 -25.36 -24.24 10.39
CA ASN A 399 -24.44 -25.32 10.78
C ASN A 399 -24.14 -26.27 9.61
N THR A 400 -25.09 -26.48 8.69
CA THR A 400 -24.86 -27.32 7.50
C THR A 400 -23.88 -26.67 6.54
N VAL A 401 -24.03 -25.36 6.27
CA VAL A 401 -23.12 -24.60 5.41
C VAL A 401 -21.74 -24.49 6.05
N TRP A 402 -21.67 -24.32 7.37
CA TRP A 402 -20.40 -24.30 8.09
C TRP A 402 -19.69 -25.65 8.01
N ALA A 403 -20.38 -26.78 8.21
CA ALA A 403 -19.78 -28.10 8.10
C ALA A 403 -19.22 -28.36 6.69
N ASP A 404 -20.00 -28.03 5.65
CA ASP A 404 -19.56 -28.13 4.24
C ASP A 404 -18.31 -27.26 3.99
N LEU A 405 -18.28 -26.05 4.55
CA LEU A 405 -17.16 -25.11 4.41
C LEU A 405 -15.91 -25.56 5.18
N GLU A 406 -16.08 -26.02 6.42
CA GLU A 406 -15.01 -26.53 7.27
C GLU A 406 -14.34 -27.74 6.64
N GLU A 407 -15.11 -28.69 6.12
CA GLU A 407 -14.58 -29.84 5.39
C GLU A 407 -13.82 -29.39 4.13
N ALA A 408 -14.39 -28.45 3.38
CA ALA A 408 -13.78 -27.99 2.14
C ALA A 408 -12.47 -27.22 2.38
N MET A 409 -12.42 -26.34 3.38
CA MET A 409 -11.24 -25.52 3.69
C MET A 409 -10.14 -26.29 4.44
N THR A 410 -10.50 -27.34 5.18
CA THR A 410 -9.54 -28.15 5.93
C THR A 410 -8.72 -29.05 5.02
N ARG A 411 -7.38 -28.98 5.14
CA ARG A 411 -6.48 -29.86 4.40
C ARG A 411 -6.53 -31.29 4.95
N LYS A 412 -6.67 -32.26 4.04
CA LYS A 412 -6.60 -33.69 4.38
C LYS A 412 -5.24 -34.08 4.96
N LYS A 413 -4.16 -33.52 4.42
CA LYS A 413 -2.80 -33.67 4.94
C LYS A 413 -2.39 -32.36 5.60
N LYS A 414 -2.24 -32.39 6.92
CA LYS A 414 -1.75 -31.24 7.69
C LYS A 414 -0.32 -30.90 7.27
N LEU A 415 -0.04 -29.61 7.13
CA LEU A 415 1.27 -29.09 6.80
C LEU A 415 2.12 -28.86 8.04
N TYR A 416 1.48 -28.57 9.18
CA TYR A 416 2.12 -28.32 10.47
C TYR A 416 1.77 -29.42 11.46
N GLU A 417 2.75 -29.79 12.27
CA GLU A 417 2.53 -30.66 13.42
C GLU A 417 1.79 -29.88 14.52
N LYS A 418 1.01 -30.59 15.35
CA LYS A 418 0.38 -29.97 16.51
C LYS A 418 1.47 -29.66 17.53
N GLU A 419 1.62 -28.38 17.88
CA GLU A 419 2.50 -27.90 18.95
C GLU A 419 2.05 -28.38 20.34
#